data_AF-A0A6B9KL57-F1
#
_entry.id   AF-A0A6B9KL57-F1
#
_cell.length_a   1.000
_cell.length_b   1.000
_cell.length_c   1.000
_cell.angle_alpha   90.00
_cell.angle_beta   90.00
_cell.angle_gamma   90.00
#
_symmetry.space_group_name_H-M   'P 1'
#
loop_
_entity.id
_entity.type
_entity.pdbx_description
1 polymer ?
#
loop_
_entity_poly.entity_id
_entity_poly.type
_entity_poly.pdbx_seq_one_letter_code
_entity_poly.pdbx_strand_id
1 'polypeptide(L)'
;MKTPYLILFVLLVCYIASIASHPNFDHFWLVQSWPPGYCQENRCNKTPIAFVLHGLWPVDSNGQTLSNYGVADANVSRILKQDPSLGKNMEKYWPSLAVQSKAGREGFWRHQWKEHGTGQSRYLASDYFRLAVRLMKNMDGLVLNALKVKGIQPNGSTYLKTDYIKAIKTVTRDKDPLLFCFRKNQADHHLKEVIICIDDQGRSFISCLGRLEKIQDRCKPNIRFPFQA
;
A
#
# COMPACT_ATOMS: atom_id res chain seq x y z
N MET A 1 28.39 -19.69 48.00
CA MET A 1 26.95 -19.74 47.69
C MET A 1 26.46 -18.39 47.15
N LYS A 2 26.76 -18.02 45.88
CA LYS A 2 26.24 -16.77 45.25
C LYS A 2 26.16 -16.88 43.71
N THR A 3 25.68 -17.99 43.18
CA THR A 3 25.68 -18.24 41.72
C THR A 3 24.36 -18.74 41.09
N PRO A 4 23.30 -19.18 41.83
CA PRO A 4 22.08 -19.62 41.15
C PRO A 4 21.21 -18.44 40.67
N TYR A 5 21.29 -17.29 41.32
CA TYR A 5 20.46 -16.12 40.98
C TYR A 5 20.91 -15.41 39.68
N LEU A 6 22.21 -15.40 39.38
CA LEU A 6 22.75 -14.78 38.17
C LEU A 6 22.35 -15.58 36.91
N ILE A 7 22.37 -16.91 37.00
CA ILE A 7 21.96 -17.81 35.92
C ILE A 7 20.45 -17.70 35.68
N LEU A 8 19.65 -17.65 36.75
CA LEU A 8 18.20 -17.46 36.65
C LEU A 8 17.83 -16.10 36.03
N PHE A 9 18.58 -15.04 36.36
CA PHE A 9 18.37 -13.70 35.78
C PHE A 9 18.72 -13.65 34.28
N VAL A 10 19.82 -14.29 33.87
CA VAL A 10 20.22 -14.37 32.44
C VAL A 10 19.21 -15.17 31.62
N LEU A 11 18.69 -16.28 32.15
CA LEU A 11 17.66 -17.08 31.47
C LEU A 11 16.32 -16.33 31.36
N LEU A 12 15.95 -15.53 32.37
CA LEU A 12 14.76 -14.67 32.32
C LEU A 12 14.91 -13.55 31.28
N VAL A 13 16.09 -12.92 31.17
CA VAL A 13 16.38 -11.89 30.16
C VAL A 13 16.35 -12.48 28.73
N CYS A 14 16.85 -13.70 28.53
CA CYS A 14 16.76 -14.41 27.25
C CYS A 14 15.32 -14.81 26.91
N TYR A 15 14.51 -15.22 27.90
CA TYR A 15 13.10 -15.53 27.70
C TYR A 15 12.29 -14.28 27.32
N ILE A 16 12.57 -13.12 27.93
CA ILE A 16 11.92 -11.85 27.56
C ILE A 16 12.38 -11.37 26.16
N ALA A 17 13.63 -11.65 25.75
CA ALA A 17 14.12 -11.35 24.41
C ALA A 17 13.49 -12.22 23.30
N SER A 18 12.85 -13.35 23.65
CA SER A 18 12.07 -14.17 22.71
C SER A 18 10.63 -13.66 22.47
N ILE A 19 10.28 -12.50 23.03
CA ILE A 19 8.99 -11.85 22.76
C ILE A 19 9.06 -11.24 21.35
N ALA A 20 8.52 -11.99 20.38
CA ALA A 20 8.18 -11.58 19.02
C ALA A 20 9.28 -10.84 18.25
N SER A 21 10.18 -11.60 17.61
CA SER A 21 10.88 -11.08 16.44
C SER A 21 9.83 -10.78 15.36
N HIS A 22 9.51 -9.50 15.18
CA HIS A 22 8.81 -9.09 13.96
C HIS A 22 9.67 -9.52 12.76
N PRO A 23 9.09 -10.11 11.70
CA PRO A 23 9.83 -10.33 10.48
C PRO A 23 10.45 -9.00 10.07
N ASN A 24 11.75 -9.01 9.77
CA ASN A 24 12.40 -7.81 9.28
C ASN A 24 11.82 -7.48 7.91
N PHE A 25 10.92 -6.51 7.87
CA PHE A 25 10.46 -5.93 6.62
C PHE A 25 11.67 -5.28 5.92
N ASP A 26 11.72 -5.43 4.60
CA ASP A 26 12.81 -4.98 3.73
C ASP A 26 12.49 -3.61 3.10
N HIS A 27 11.24 -3.41 2.70
CA HIS A 27 10.79 -2.17 2.07
C HIS A 27 9.27 -2.00 2.18
N PHE A 28 8.74 -0.92 1.59
CA PHE A 28 7.30 -0.66 1.52
C PHE A 28 6.77 -0.75 0.09
N TRP A 29 5.56 -1.27 -0.04
CA TRP A 29 4.70 -1.09 -1.20
C TRP A 29 3.74 0.06 -0.96
N LEU A 30 3.87 1.15 -1.73
CA LEU A 30 2.86 2.20 -1.81
C LEU A 30 1.80 1.77 -2.83
N VAL A 31 0.70 1.20 -2.34
CA VAL A 31 -0.37 0.63 -3.15
C VAL A 31 -1.40 1.70 -3.49
N GLN A 32 -1.51 2.05 -4.76
CA GLN A 32 -2.43 3.06 -5.25
C GLN A 32 -3.57 2.40 -6.03
N SER A 33 -4.81 2.59 -5.58
CA SER A 33 -6.00 2.15 -6.30
C SER A 33 -6.35 3.13 -7.42
N TRP A 34 -6.66 2.59 -8.60
CA TRP A 34 -7.40 3.28 -9.64
C TRP A 34 -8.90 3.09 -9.39
N PRO A 35 -9.64 4.11 -8.93
CA PRO A 35 -11.01 3.90 -8.46
C PRO A 35 -11.96 3.33 -9.53
N PRO A 36 -11.97 3.79 -10.78
CA PRO A 36 -12.82 3.19 -11.81
C PRO A 36 -12.58 1.68 -12.01
N GLY A 37 -11.33 1.22 -11.93
CA GLY A 37 -11.04 -0.21 -12.01
C GLY A 37 -11.42 -0.98 -10.75
N TYR A 38 -11.08 -0.44 -9.58
CA TYR A 38 -11.46 -1.03 -8.30
C TYR A 38 -12.99 -1.19 -8.16
N CYS A 39 -13.74 -0.18 -8.60
CA CYS A 39 -15.20 -0.12 -8.49
C CYS A 39 -15.96 -0.92 -9.56
N GLN A 40 -15.26 -1.47 -10.55
CA GLN A 40 -15.85 -2.46 -11.47
C GLN A 40 -15.87 -3.87 -10.85
N GLU A 41 -14.89 -4.18 -10.01
CA GLU A 41 -14.83 -5.45 -9.25
C GLU A 41 -15.61 -5.35 -7.92
N ASN A 42 -15.66 -4.16 -7.32
CA ASN A 42 -16.19 -3.94 -5.98
C ASN A 42 -17.30 -2.89 -5.98
N ARG A 43 -18.29 -3.05 -5.10
CA ARG A 43 -19.30 -2.01 -4.89
C ARG A 43 -18.64 -0.77 -4.26
N CYS A 44 -18.81 0.37 -4.91
CA CYS A 44 -18.33 1.65 -4.42
C CYS A 44 -19.47 2.64 -4.20
N ASN A 45 -19.26 3.54 -3.24
CA ASN A 45 -20.14 4.67 -2.99
C ASN A 45 -19.53 6.00 -3.48
N LYS A 46 -18.23 6.00 -3.81
CA LYS A 46 -17.52 7.15 -4.37
C LYS A 46 -16.42 6.66 -5.30
N THR A 47 -16.32 7.28 -6.48
CA THR A 47 -15.32 6.93 -7.48
C THR A 47 -14.55 8.20 -7.86
N PRO A 48 -13.45 8.53 -7.16
CA PRO A 48 -12.58 9.63 -7.57
C PRO A 48 -11.95 9.36 -8.96
N ILE A 49 -11.68 10.41 -9.71
CA ILE A 49 -11.04 10.34 -11.04
C ILE A 49 -9.50 10.47 -10.99
N ALA A 50 -8.92 10.09 -9.85
CA ALA A 50 -7.48 10.08 -9.61
C ALA A 50 -7.11 8.83 -8.81
N PHE A 51 -5.84 8.42 -8.91
CA PHE A 51 -5.31 7.38 -8.03
C PHE A 51 -5.41 7.81 -6.57
N VAL A 52 -5.78 6.88 -5.70
CA VAL A 52 -5.86 7.09 -4.25
C VAL A 52 -5.11 5.99 -3.53
N LEU A 53 -4.66 6.27 -2.31
CA LEU A 53 -3.98 5.28 -1.48
C LEU A 53 -4.95 4.15 -1.13
N HIS A 54 -4.53 2.92 -1.38
CA HIS A 54 -5.12 1.73 -0.78
C HIS A 54 -4.40 1.40 0.52
N GLY A 55 -3.07 1.37 0.50
CA GLY A 55 -2.26 1.23 1.71
C GLY A 55 -0.77 1.32 1.49
N LEU A 56 -0.04 1.32 2.61
CA LEU A 56 1.41 1.28 2.66
C LEU A 56 1.82 -0.05 3.29
N TRP A 57 2.22 -1.02 2.48
CA TRP A 57 2.39 -2.39 2.98
C TRP A 57 3.86 -2.69 3.20
N PRO A 58 4.31 -3.00 4.43
CA PRO A 58 5.65 -3.56 4.63
C PRO A 58 5.75 -4.90 3.91
N VAL A 59 6.88 -5.16 3.27
CA VAL A 59 7.15 -6.40 2.56
C VAL A 59 8.50 -6.97 2.97
N ASP A 60 8.64 -8.29 2.92
CA ASP A 60 9.91 -8.96 3.16
C ASP A 60 10.84 -8.90 1.92
N SER A 61 12.07 -9.37 2.07
CA SER A 61 13.06 -9.44 0.98
C SER A 61 12.67 -10.38 -0.16
N ASN A 62 11.65 -11.22 0.04
CA ASN A 62 11.10 -12.11 -0.98
C ASN A 62 9.96 -11.44 -1.78
N GLY A 63 9.55 -10.23 -1.40
CA GLY A 63 8.42 -9.52 -2.01
C GLY A 63 7.05 -9.95 -1.46
N GLN A 64 6.99 -10.61 -0.31
CA GLN A 64 5.74 -10.98 0.34
C GLN A 64 5.30 -9.89 1.30
N THR A 65 4.04 -9.47 1.19
CA THR A 65 3.45 -8.55 2.15
C THR A 65 3.40 -9.16 3.54
N LEU A 66 3.85 -8.39 4.53
CA LEU A 66 3.78 -8.78 5.92
C LEU A 66 2.37 -8.51 6.46
N SER A 67 1.41 -9.31 6.00
CA SER A 67 0.02 -9.24 6.42
C SER A 67 -0.28 -10.09 7.65
N ASN A 68 -1.29 -9.73 8.45
CA ASN A 68 -1.79 -10.51 9.60
C ASN A 68 -0.83 -10.68 10.79
N TYR A 69 0.18 -9.81 10.93
CA TYR A 69 1.09 -9.85 12.09
C TYR A 69 0.51 -9.13 13.33
N GLY A 70 -0.61 -8.42 13.19
CA GLY A 70 -1.13 -7.50 14.20
C GLY A 70 -2.19 -8.06 15.14
N VAL A 71 -1.86 -8.15 16.43
CA VAL A 71 -2.83 -8.12 17.54
C VAL A 71 -3.12 -6.69 18.03
N ALA A 72 -2.30 -5.71 17.64
CA ALA A 72 -2.38 -4.33 18.12
C ALA A 72 -3.38 -3.49 17.32
N ASP A 73 -4.50 -3.13 17.96
CA ASP A 73 -5.47 -2.21 17.39
C ASP A 73 -5.02 -0.74 17.51
N ALA A 74 -5.49 0.11 16.60
CA ALA A 74 -5.25 1.55 16.63
C ALA A 74 -6.53 2.30 16.96
N ASN A 75 -6.47 3.20 17.95
CA ASN A 75 -7.55 4.16 18.19
C ASN A 75 -7.49 5.31 17.15
N VAL A 76 -7.91 5.00 15.92
CA VAL A 76 -7.90 5.94 14.79
C VAL A 76 -8.66 7.22 15.14
N SER A 77 -9.82 7.12 15.80
CA SER A 77 -10.61 8.30 16.16
C SER A 77 -9.84 9.27 17.07
N ARG A 78 -9.10 8.73 18.06
CA ARG A 78 -8.23 9.54 18.93
C ARG A 78 -7.09 10.18 18.13
N ILE A 79 -6.44 9.43 17.25
CA ILE A 79 -5.35 9.95 16.39
C ILE A 79 -5.86 11.12 15.55
N LEU A 80 -7.00 10.95 14.89
CA LEU A 80 -7.59 11.99 14.02
C LEU A 80 -8.10 13.20 14.81
N LYS A 81 -8.59 13.01 16.04
CA LYS A 81 -8.97 14.11 16.93
C LYS A 81 -7.75 14.93 17.36
N GLN A 82 -6.62 14.29 17.61
CA GLN A 82 -5.36 14.94 18.02
C GLN A 82 -4.64 15.60 16.84
N ASP A 83 -4.81 15.08 15.62
CA ASP A 83 -4.22 15.62 14.40
C ASP A 83 -5.27 15.81 13.29
N PRO A 84 -6.04 16.92 13.34
CA PRO A 84 -7.07 17.21 12.34
C PRO A 84 -6.49 17.38 10.93
N SER A 85 -5.22 17.77 10.81
CA SER A 85 -4.52 17.92 9.53
C SER A 85 -4.31 16.57 8.85
N LEU A 86 -3.90 15.55 9.63
CA LEU A 86 -3.82 14.17 9.18
C LEU A 86 -5.19 13.67 8.75
N GLY A 87 -6.25 13.96 9.52
CA GLY A 87 -7.63 13.59 9.16
C GLY A 87 -8.04 14.13 7.79
N LYS A 88 -7.82 15.43 7.52
CA LYS A 88 -8.10 16.03 6.20
C LYS A 88 -7.30 15.37 5.07
N ASN A 89 -6.03 15.07 5.32
CA ASN A 89 -5.20 14.41 4.31
C ASN A 89 -5.61 12.94 4.09
N MET A 90 -6.01 12.20 5.13
CA MET A 90 -6.53 10.83 5.01
C MET A 90 -7.83 10.80 4.21
N GLU A 91 -8.74 11.74 4.44
CA GLU A 91 -9.99 11.86 3.66
C GLU A 91 -9.73 12.17 2.17
N LYS A 92 -8.70 12.97 1.86
CA LYS A 92 -8.36 13.34 0.48
C LYS A 92 -7.59 12.24 -0.25
N TYR A 93 -6.53 11.73 0.38
CA TYR A 93 -5.54 10.88 -0.27
C TYR A 93 -5.73 9.40 0.01
N TRP A 94 -6.42 9.03 1.10
CA TRP A 94 -6.70 7.66 1.50
C TRP A 94 -8.21 7.42 1.74
N PRO A 95 -9.12 7.88 0.86
CA PRO A 95 -10.55 7.66 1.04
C PRO A 95 -10.89 6.17 0.94
N SER A 96 -11.86 5.73 1.75
CA SER A 96 -12.54 4.47 1.47
C SER A 96 -13.41 4.65 0.22
N LEU A 97 -13.25 3.77 -0.77
CA LEU A 97 -14.09 3.75 -1.97
C LEU A 97 -15.45 3.08 -1.73
N ALA A 98 -15.49 2.11 -0.81
CA ALA A 98 -16.68 1.32 -0.49
C ALA A 98 -17.60 1.99 0.53
N VAL A 99 -17.06 2.67 1.56
CA VAL A 99 -17.86 3.14 2.70
C VAL A 99 -17.62 4.63 2.99
N GLN A 100 -18.71 5.40 3.13
CA GLN A 100 -18.67 6.86 3.34
C GLN A 100 -19.16 7.29 4.72
N SER A 101 -19.54 6.38 5.62
CA SER A 101 -19.81 6.77 7.01
C SER A 101 -18.49 7.05 7.74
N LYS A 102 -18.50 7.98 8.71
CA LYS A 102 -17.29 8.28 9.52
C LYS A 102 -16.72 7.01 10.16
N ALA A 103 -17.57 6.21 10.81
CA ALA A 103 -17.17 4.95 11.44
C ALA A 103 -16.61 3.94 10.43
N GLY A 104 -17.17 3.87 9.22
CA GLY A 104 -16.67 2.98 8.17
C GLY A 104 -15.31 3.39 7.62
N ARG A 105 -15.07 4.69 7.43
CA ARG A 105 -13.74 5.20 7.02
C ARG A 105 -12.69 4.96 8.10
N GLU A 106 -13.01 5.24 9.36
CA GLU A 106 -12.14 4.90 10.49
C GLU A 106 -11.87 3.39 10.58
N GLY A 107 -12.88 2.56 10.32
CA GLY A 107 -12.75 1.10 10.24
C GLY A 107 -11.83 0.64 9.10
N PHE A 108 -11.91 1.28 7.94
CA PHE A 108 -11.00 1.00 6.82
C PHE A 108 -9.54 1.30 7.18
N TRP A 109 -9.25 2.48 7.76
CA TRP A 109 -7.88 2.82 8.16
C TRP A 109 -7.37 1.92 9.30
N ARG A 110 -8.25 1.54 10.23
CA ARG A 110 -7.93 0.58 11.29
C ARG A 110 -7.57 -0.78 10.72
N HIS A 111 -8.33 -1.26 9.73
CA HIS A 111 -8.03 -2.50 9.02
C HIS A 111 -6.67 -2.42 8.31
N GLN A 112 -6.38 -1.34 7.59
CA GLN A 112 -5.08 -1.16 6.93
C GLN A 112 -3.90 -1.12 7.93
N TRP A 113 -4.09 -0.55 9.12
CA TRP A 113 -3.11 -0.64 10.20
C TRP A 113 -2.96 -2.07 10.70
N LYS A 114 -4.07 -2.72 11.08
CA LYS A 114 -4.04 -4.06 11.67
C LYS A 114 -3.42 -5.08 10.73
N GLU A 115 -3.83 -5.07 9.47
CA GLU A 115 -3.36 -6.02 8.46
C GLU A 115 -1.92 -5.76 8.06
N HIS A 116 -1.54 -4.50 7.81
CA HIS A 116 -0.26 -4.18 7.19
C HIS A 116 0.65 -3.33 8.06
N GLY A 117 0.11 -2.26 8.65
CA GLY A 117 0.90 -1.34 9.48
C GLY A 117 1.60 -2.01 10.67
N THR A 118 1.02 -3.07 11.24
CA THR A 118 1.64 -3.86 12.31
C THR A 118 2.76 -4.80 11.85
N GLY A 119 2.89 -5.04 10.53
CA GLY A 119 3.95 -5.85 9.95
C GLY A 119 5.33 -5.17 9.96
N GLN A 120 5.42 -3.92 10.43
CA GLN A 120 6.66 -3.20 10.66
C GLN A 120 6.77 -2.79 12.14
N SER A 121 8.00 -2.79 12.67
CA SER A 121 8.29 -2.51 14.08
C SER A 121 8.66 -1.06 14.39
N ARG A 122 8.82 -0.22 13.36
CA ARG A 122 9.47 1.10 13.43
C ARG A 122 8.53 2.24 13.77
N TYR A 123 7.31 2.18 13.29
CA TYR A 123 6.34 3.27 13.36
C TYR A 123 5.14 2.86 14.21
N LEU A 124 4.75 3.74 15.12
CA LEU A 124 3.44 3.67 15.74
C LEU A 124 2.36 4.05 14.73
N ALA A 125 1.10 3.68 15.01
CA ALA A 125 -0.02 3.89 14.10
C ALA A 125 -0.12 5.32 13.56
N SER A 126 0.06 6.34 14.42
CA SER A 126 0.00 7.74 13.99
C SER A 126 1.07 8.09 12.96
N ASP A 127 2.30 7.60 13.14
CA ASP A 127 3.42 7.92 12.26
C ASP A 127 3.36 7.10 10.97
N TYR A 128 2.86 5.86 11.04
CA TYR A 128 2.52 5.07 9.87
C TYR A 128 1.48 5.78 8.98
N PHE A 129 0.38 6.28 9.57
CA PHE A 129 -0.63 7.02 8.81
C PHE A 129 -0.06 8.30 8.20
N ARG A 130 0.77 9.05 8.93
CA ARG A 130 1.45 10.24 8.40
C ARG A 130 2.38 9.90 7.25
N LEU A 131 3.18 8.84 7.39
CA LEU A 131 4.10 8.37 6.36
C LEU A 131 3.34 7.99 5.08
N ALA A 132 2.34 7.13 5.20
CA ALA A 132 1.56 6.63 4.07
C ALA A 132 0.89 7.77 3.30
N VAL A 133 0.24 8.70 4.01
CA VAL A 133 -0.45 9.83 3.39
C VAL A 133 0.53 10.83 2.79
N ARG A 134 1.69 11.07 3.42
CA ARG A 134 2.76 11.92 2.85
C ARG A 134 3.26 11.33 1.53
N LEU A 135 3.51 10.02 1.50
CA LEU A 135 3.97 9.33 0.29
C LEU A 135 2.93 9.42 -0.83
N MET A 136 1.64 9.16 -0.53
CA MET A 136 0.58 9.31 -1.53
C MET A 136 0.45 10.76 -2.01
N LYS A 137 0.51 11.74 -1.11
CA LYS A 137 0.44 13.16 -1.45
C LYS A 137 1.56 13.57 -2.41
N ASN A 138 2.76 13.03 -2.24
CA ASN A 138 3.88 13.28 -3.16
C ASN A 138 3.67 12.68 -4.57
N MET A 139 2.79 11.68 -4.69
CA MET A 139 2.44 11.02 -5.95
C MET A 139 1.12 11.54 -6.56
N ASP A 140 0.44 12.48 -5.90
CA ASP A 140 -0.88 12.98 -6.31
C ASP A 140 -0.87 13.46 -7.77
N GLY A 141 -1.68 12.82 -8.61
CA GLY A 141 -1.79 13.10 -10.04
C GLY A 141 -0.60 12.67 -10.90
N LEU A 142 0.58 12.36 -10.34
CA LEU A 142 1.80 12.07 -11.12
C LEU A 142 1.67 10.82 -11.99
N VAL A 143 1.18 9.72 -11.42
CA VAL A 143 1.00 8.45 -12.15
C VAL A 143 0.01 8.63 -13.30
N LEU A 144 -1.16 9.24 -13.03
CA LEU A 144 -2.18 9.46 -14.06
C LEU A 144 -1.67 10.38 -15.17
N ASN A 145 -0.98 11.47 -14.82
CA ASN A 145 -0.44 12.40 -15.81
C ASN A 145 0.64 11.74 -16.67
N ALA A 146 1.53 10.94 -16.08
CA ALA A 146 2.55 10.20 -16.81
C ALA A 146 1.94 9.25 -17.85
N LEU A 147 0.87 8.53 -17.48
CA LEU A 147 0.10 7.68 -18.39
C LEU A 147 -0.50 8.50 -19.54
N LYS A 148 -1.20 9.61 -19.22
CA LYS A 148 -1.85 10.48 -20.21
C LYS A 148 -0.86 11.07 -21.22
N VAL A 149 0.31 11.52 -20.77
CA VAL A 149 1.39 12.05 -21.63
C VAL A 149 1.88 11.01 -22.63
N LYS A 150 1.81 9.71 -22.29
CA LYS A 150 2.14 8.60 -23.19
C LYS A 150 0.94 8.09 -24.00
N GLY A 151 -0.18 8.82 -24.02
CA GLY A 151 -1.38 8.44 -24.76
C GLY A 151 -2.22 7.35 -24.10
N ILE A 152 -1.90 6.95 -22.87
CA ILE A 152 -2.65 5.95 -22.09
C ILE A 152 -3.76 6.68 -21.33
N GLN A 153 -4.96 6.69 -21.92
CA GLN A 153 -6.10 7.44 -21.43
C GLN A 153 -7.05 6.53 -20.64
N PRO A 154 -7.63 6.99 -19.51
CA PRO A 154 -8.68 6.27 -18.82
C PRO A 154 -10.00 6.44 -19.58
N ASN A 155 -10.13 5.77 -20.72
CA ASN A 155 -11.28 5.83 -21.63
C ASN A 155 -11.83 4.44 -21.97
N GLY A 156 -11.36 3.40 -21.26
CA GLY A 156 -11.73 2.01 -21.53
C GLY A 156 -10.97 1.37 -22.68
N SER A 157 -9.98 2.03 -23.29
CA SER A 157 -9.06 1.42 -24.26
C SER A 157 -8.05 0.50 -23.58
N THR A 158 -7.42 -0.35 -24.40
CA THR A 158 -6.40 -1.33 -23.97
C THR A 158 -5.04 -0.89 -24.45
N TYR A 159 -4.04 -1.03 -23.57
CA TYR A 159 -2.65 -0.65 -23.83
C TYR A 159 -1.71 -1.75 -23.36
N LEU A 160 -0.48 -1.76 -23.89
CA LEU A 160 0.52 -2.74 -23.48
C LEU A 160 0.99 -2.44 -22.05
N LYS A 161 1.13 -3.48 -21.25
CA LYS A 161 1.71 -3.44 -19.91
C LYS A 161 3.08 -2.73 -19.88
N THR A 162 3.90 -2.97 -20.89
CA THR A 162 5.21 -2.34 -21.05
C THR A 162 5.10 -0.82 -21.20
N ASP A 163 4.02 -0.30 -21.79
CA ASP A 163 3.82 1.14 -21.95
C ASP A 163 3.36 1.79 -20.64
N TYR A 164 2.52 1.13 -19.84
CA TYR A 164 2.22 1.56 -18.47
C TYR A 164 3.50 1.65 -17.63
N ILE A 165 4.32 0.59 -17.65
CA ILE A 165 5.59 0.54 -16.90
C ILE A 165 6.50 1.68 -17.35
N LYS A 166 6.75 1.84 -18.65
CA LYS A 166 7.58 2.93 -19.20
C LYS A 166 7.07 4.31 -18.79
N ALA A 167 5.76 4.53 -18.82
CA ALA A 167 5.17 5.79 -18.40
C ALA A 167 5.42 6.06 -16.92
N ILE A 168 5.13 5.09 -16.05
CA ILE A 168 5.29 5.23 -14.59
C ILE A 168 6.77 5.43 -14.21
N LYS A 169 7.71 4.78 -14.90
CA LYS A 169 9.16 4.96 -14.69
C LYS A 169 9.62 6.42 -14.81
N THR A 170 8.91 7.25 -15.58
CA THR A 170 9.23 8.69 -15.73
C THR A 170 9.02 9.48 -14.44
N VAL A 171 8.16 9.01 -13.53
CA VAL A 171 7.86 9.68 -12.25
C VAL A 171 8.45 8.94 -11.05
N THR A 172 9.03 7.75 -11.25
CA THR A 172 9.64 6.93 -10.19
C THR A 172 11.17 6.86 -10.29
N ARG A 173 11.82 7.79 -11.01
CA ARG A 173 13.29 7.79 -11.22
C ARG A 173 13.80 6.46 -11.80
N ASP A 174 13.13 6.01 -12.86
CA ASP A 174 13.43 4.77 -13.57
C ASP A 174 13.31 3.48 -12.71
N LYS A 175 12.50 3.52 -11.65
CA LYS A 175 12.21 2.34 -10.82
C LYS A 175 10.94 1.62 -11.27
N ASP A 176 11.02 0.30 -11.37
CA ASP A 176 9.94 -0.54 -11.87
C ASP A 176 8.78 -0.63 -10.88
N PRO A 177 7.53 -0.33 -11.29
CA PRO A 177 6.34 -0.56 -10.49
C PRO A 177 5.82 -2.00 -10.64
N LEU A 178 4.86 -2.40 -9.81
CA LEU A 178 3.99 -3.55 -10.10
C LEU A 178 2.60 -3.06 -10.54
N LEU A 179 1.99 -3.80 -11.46
CA LEU A 179 0.62 -3.55 -11.90
C LEU A 179 -0.29 -4.68 -11.44
N PHE A 180 -1.43 -4.31 -10.88
CA PHE A 180 -2.44 -5.25 -10.42
C PHE A 180 -3.72 -5.02 -11.18
N CYS A 181 -4.21 -6.08 -11.82
CA CYS A 181 -5.43 -6.06 -12.60
C CYS A 181 -6.48 -6.94 -11.94
N PHE A 182 -7.74 -6.55 -12.05
CA PHE A 182 -8.83 -7.50 -11.86
C PHE A 182 -9.15 -8.15 -13.22
N ARG A 183 -9.62 -9.40 -13.17
CA ARG A 183 -9.89 -10.22 -14.35
C ARG A 183 -11.39 -10.40 -14.51
N LYS A 184 -11.99 -9.81 -15.56
CA LYS A 184 -13.41 -10.02 -15.87
C LYS A 184 -13.65 -11.36 -16.59
N ASN A 185 -12.73 -11.75 -17.45
CA ASN A 185 -12.65 -13.05 -18.11
C ASN A 185 -11.19 -13.35 -18.50
N GLN A 186 -10.89 -14.47 -19.17
CA GLN A 186 -9.51 -14.90 -19.45
C GLN A 186 -8.65 -13.87 -20.21
N ALA A 187 -9.26 -13.01 -21.04
CA ALA A 187 -8.53 -12.04 -21.88
C ALA A 187 -8.70 -10.57 -21.39
N ASP A 188 -9.73 -10.28 -20.59
CA ASP A 188 -10.09 -8.92 -20.19
C ASP A 188 -9.54 -8.58 -18.80
N HIS A 189 -8.35 -7.97 -18.79
CA HIS A 189 -7.64 -7.51 -17.60
C HIS A 189 -7.72 -6.00 -17.48
N HIS A 190 -8.29 -5.52 -16.38
CA HIS A 190 -8.53 -4.10 -16.14
C HIS A 190 -7.60 -3.61 -15.04
N LEU A 191 -6.91 -2.49 -15.28
CA LEU A 191 -6.04 -1.89 -14.28
C LEU A 191 -6.84 -1.56 -13.01
N LYS A 192 -6.40 -2.12 -11.88
CA LYS A 192 -7.00 -1.88 -10.57
C LYS A 192 -6.07 -1.10 -9.66
N GLU A 193 -4.79 -1.47 -9.61
CA GLU A 193 -3.82 -0.85 -8.71
C GLU A 193 -2.46 -0.69 -9.40
N VAL A 194 -1.73 0.34 -8.97
CA VAL A 194 -0.32 0.57 -9.27
C VAL A 194 0.43 0.55 -7.96
N ILE A 195 1.50 -0.23 -7.89
CA ILE A 195 2.34 -0.34 -6.69
C ILE A 195 3.69 0.28 -6.99
N ILE A 196 4.12 1.20 -6.13
CA ILE A 196 5.44 1.82 -6.18
C ILE A 196 6.22 1.38 -4.95
N CYS A 197 7.42 0.84 -5.14
CA CYS A 197 8.25 0.40 -4.03
C CYS A 197 9.10 1.54 -3.49
N ILE A 198 9.10 1.66 -2.17
CA ILE A 198 9.81 2.70 -1.41
C ILE A 198 10.74 1.99 -0.44
N ASP A 199 11.96 2.50 -0.25
CA ASP A 199 12.87 2.00 0.78
C ASP A 199 12.22 1.92 2.17
N ASP A 200 12.82 1.14 3.06
CA ASP A 200 12.33 0.94 4.43
C ASP A 200 12.20 2.26 5.23
N GLN A 201 12.98 3.29 4.87
CA GLN A 201 12.93 4.61 5.49
C GLN A 201 11.76 5.47 4.97
N GLY A 202 11.06 5.04 3.91
CA GLY A 202 9.99 5.83 3.32
C GLY A 202 10.49 7.10 2.61
N ARG A 203 11.67 7.04 1.99
CA ARG A 203 12.39 8.21 1.43
C ARG A 203 12.64 8.11 -0.08
N SER A 204 13.02 6.94 -0.59
CA SER A 204 13.49 6.78 -1.97
C SER A 204 12.70 5.71 -2.70
N PHE A 205 12.47 5.94 -4.00
CA PHE A 205 11.97 4.89 -4.89
C PHE A 205 13.03 3.80 -5.07
N ILE A 206 12.58 2.55 -5.02
CA ILE A 206 13.34 1.36 -5.41
C ILE A 206 12.53 0.58 -6.45
N SER A 207 13.19 -0.21 -7.29
CA SER A 207 12.44 -1.09 -8.20
C SER A 207 11.76 -2.16 -7.35
N CYS A 208 10.48 -2.42 -7.62
CA CYS A 208 9.81 -3.57 -7.04
C CYS A 208 10.52 -4.84 -7.55
N LEU A 209 11.25 -5.52 -6.67
CA LEU A 209 12.04 -6.71 -7.03
C LEU A 209 11.11 -7.85 -7.45
N GLY A 210 11.09 -8.18 -8.74
CA GLY A 210 10.38 -9.34 -9.29
C GLY A 210 11.16 -10.65 -9.18
N ARG A 211 12.01 -10.84 -8.15
CA ARG A 211 12.97 -11.97 -8.12
C ARG A 211 12.37 -13.35 -7.83
N LEU A 212 11.06 -13.46 -7.67
CA LEU A 212 10.39 -14.76 -7.60
C LEU A 212 9.23 -14.75 -8.58
N GLU A 213 9.26 -15.68 -9.54
CA GLU A 213 8.19 -16.01 -10.50
C GLU A 213 6.80 -16.23 -9.86
N LYS A 214 6.72 -16.24 -8.51
CA LYS A 214 5.53 -16.48 -7.72
C LYS A 214 4.83 -15.21 -7.22
N ILE A 215 5.39 -14.01 -7.37
CA ILE A 215 4.81 -12.79 -6.79
C ILE A 215 4.28 -11.81 -7.86
N GLN A 216 2.95 -11.94 -8.03
CA GLN A 216 1.95 -10.88 -7.89
C GLN A 216 1.74 -9.80 -8.95
N ASP A 217 2.40 -9.78 -10.10
CA ASP A 217 1.81 -9.02 -11.21
C ASP A 217 0.61 -9.81 -11.81
N ARG A 218 -0.61 -9.34 -11.52
CA ARG A 218 -1.85 -9.97 -12.00
C ARG A 218 -2.30 -9.47 -13.38
N CYS A 219 -1.52 -8.60 -14.00
CA CYS A 219 -1.81 -8.06 -15.31
C CYS A 219 -1.18 -8.91 -16.41
N LYS A 220 -1.98 -9.22 -17.43
CA LYS A 220 -1.50 -9.81 -18.68
C LYS A 220 -0.88 -8.71 -19.58
N PRO A 221 -0.25 -9.07 -20.72
CA PRO A 221 0.42 -8.10 -21.58
C PRO A 221 -0.46 -6.95 -22.06
N ASN A 222 -1.78 -7.19 -22.21
CA ASN A 222 -2.76 -6.19 -22.60
C ASN A 222 -3.60 -5.81 -21.37
N ILE A 223 -3.65 -4.52 -21.06
CA ILE A 223 -4.35 -3.98 -19.89
C ILE A 223 -5.31 -2.89 -20.33
N ARG A 224 -6.59 -3.09 -20.03
CA ARG A 224 -7.63 -2.08 -20.20
C ARG A 224 -7.49 -1.00 -19.13
N PHE A 225 -7.64 0.27 -19.51
CA PHE A 225 -7.66 1.39 -18.55
C PHE A 225 -9.11 1.81 -18.28
N PRO A 226 -9.72 1.38 -17.16
CA PRO A 226 -11.12 1.68 -16.90
C PRO A 226 -11.37 3.19 -16.76
N PHE A 227 -12.56 3.62 -17.13
CA PHE A 227 -13.01 5.00 -16.98
C PHE A 227 -14.25 5.03 -16.10
N GLN A 228 -14.53 6.19 -15.51
CA GLN A 228 -15.81 6.41 -14.86
C GLN A 228 -16.83 6.70 -15.96
N ALA A 229 -17.81 5.80 -16.13
CA ALA A 229 -18.96 6.03 -16.99
C ALA A 229 -19.86 7.14 -16.43
#